data_AF-K1TNI3-F1
#
_entry.id   AF-K1TNI3-F1
#
_cell.length_a   1.000
_cell.length_b   1.000
_cell.length_c   1.000
_cell.angle_alpha   90.00
_cell.angle_beta   90.00
_cell.angle_gamma   90.00
#
_symmetry.space_group_name_H-M   'P 1'
#
loop_
_entity.id
_entity.type
_entity.pdbx_description
1 polymer ?
#
loop_
_entity_poly.entity_id
_entity_poly.type
_entity_poly.pdbx_seq_one_letter_code
_entity_poly.pdbx_strand_id
1 'polypeptide(L)'
;AFMGAITALVCNTLFGWNLSLVSFTLVGMAGVMSGVMKAPLTSIFLIAELSSGYGLFIPLMITACIAFAIDYYLDPDSIYTKQLRQNGELITHNKDESVFVFLRLDDLIQDDGVYIHPSQTLGDIVQIMSRERHDDYFPVLDNEKHLLGIVRLNDVREDLFNPQKYGNPITRYMLLSPDTILQHEQIQSVLRRFDENHVWVLPVVDKEKHYLGYISKSRIMT
;
A
#
# COMPACT_ATOMS: atom_id res chain seq x y z
N ALA A 1 29.39 -14.46 -22.48
CA ALA A 1 30.38 -14.91 -23.49
C ALA A 1 31.23 -16.07 -22.97
N PHE A 2 32.11 -15.88 -21.98
CA PHE A 2 32.99 -16.92 -21.45
C PHE A 2 32.27 -18.21 -21.03
N MET A 3 31.13 -18.08 -20.37
CA MET A 3 30.36 -19.24 -19.91
C MET A 3 29.86 -20.11 -21.07
N GLY A 4 29.40 -19.50 -22.17
CA GLY A 4 28.98 -20.23 -23.38
C GLY A 4 30.16 -20.89 -24.12
N ALA A 5 31.31 -20.22 -24.18
CA ALA A 5 32.52 -20.76 -24.77
C ALA A 5 33.07 -21.96 -23.98
N ILE A 6 33.06 -21.88 -22.65
CA ILE A 6 33.46 -22.98 -21.76
C ILE A 6 32.54 -24.19 -21.96
N THR A 7 31.22 -23.99 -22.00
CA THR A 7 30.26 -25.09 -22.24
C THR A 7 30.54 -25.77 -23.57
N ALA A 8 30.78 -25.02 -24.65
CA ALA A 8 31.10 -25.59 -25.95
C ALA A 8 32.43 -26.36 -25.94
N LEU A 9 33.46 -25.83 -25.28
CA LEU A 9 34.77 -26.46 -25.19
C LEU A 9 34.68 -27.77 -24.39
N VAL A 10 34.01 -27.76 -23.25
CA VAL A 10 33.76 -28.93 -22.40
C VAL A 10 33.01 -30.01 -23.20
N CYS A 11 31.91 -29.65 -23.88
CA CYS A 11 31.15 -30.59 -24.72
C CYS A 11 31.99 -31.16 -25.87
N ASN A 12 32.80 -30.34 -26.53
CA ASN A 12 33.66 -30.80 -27.62
C ASN A 12 34.76 -31.75 -27.11
N THR A 13 35.34 -31.48 -25.93
CA THR A 13 36.42 -32.30 -25.37
C THR A 13 35.95 -33.59 -24.70
N LEU A 14 34.79 -33.59 -24.03
CA LEU A 14 34.30 -34.74 -23.26
C LEU A 14 33.36 -35.63 -24.09
N PHE A 15 32.54 -35.05 -24.96
CA PHE A 15 31.53 -35.77 -25.74
C PHE A 15 31.89 -35.91 -27.22
N GLY A 16 32.99 -35.30 -27.68
CA GLY A 16 33.42 -35.36 -29.08
C GLY A 16 32.45 -34.68 -30.05
N TRP A 17 31.55 -33.83 -29.56
CA TRP A 17 30.62 -33.09 -30.41
C TRP A 17 31.38 -32.01 -31.19
N ASN A 18 31.07 -31.81 -32.48
CA ASN A 18 31.67 -30.75 -33.29
C ASN A 18 30.80 -29.48 -33.20
N LEU A 19 30.69 -28.88 -32.01
CA LEU A 19 29.88 -27.67 -31.82
C LEU A 19 30.66 -26.41 -32.25
N SER A 20 29.96 -25.50 -32.91
CA SER A 20 30.50 -24.18 -33.25
C SER A 20 30.70 -23.33 -31.99
N LEU A 21 31.96 -23.00 -31.71
CA LEU A 21 32.34 -22.17 -30.57
C LEU A 21 31.67 -20.78 -30.62
N VAL A 22 31.51 -20.23 -31.84
CA VAL A 22 30.93 -18.90 -32.06
C VAL A 22 29.45 -18.88 -31.68
N SER A 23 28.67 -19.85 -32.16
CA SER A 23 27.23 -19.91 -31.91
C SER A 23 26.91 -20.08 -30.41
N PHE A 24 27.64 -20.95 -29.72
CA PHE A 24 27.45 -21.15 -28.28
C PHE A 24 27.93 -19.97 -27.42
N THR A 25 28.95 -19.24 -27.87
CA THR A 25 29.41 -18.01 -27.20
C THR A 25 28.34 -16.92 -27.26
N LEU A 26 27.69 -16.76 -28.41
CA LEU A 26 26.59 -15.81 -28.61
C LEU A 26 25.36 -16.17 -27.77
N VAL A 27 24.97 -17.44 -27.78
CA VAL A 27 23.84 -17.95 -26.98
C VAL A 27 24.10 -17.77 -25.49
N GLY A 28 25.30 -18.10 -25.02
CA GLY A 28 25.70 -17.88 -23.63
C GLY A 28 25.85 -16.41 -23.24
N MET A 29 26.03 -15.49 -24.19
CA MET A 29 26.00 -14.04 -23.93
C MET A 29 24.56 -13.55 -23.76
N ALA A 30 23.66 -13.95 -24.65
CA ALA A 30 22.24 -13.58 -24.58
C ALA A 30 21.55 -14.11 -23.32
N GLY A 31 21.83 -15.35 -22.92
CA GLY A 31 21.26 -15.94 -21.70
C GLY A 31 21.66 -15.18 -20.43
N VAL A 32 22.96 -14.85 -20.28
CA VAL A 32 23.45 -14.08 -19.12
C VAL A 32 22.88 -12.66 -19.13
N MET A 33 22.85 -12.00 -20.28
CA MET A 33 22.31 -10.65 -20.40
C MET A 33 20.80 -10.59 -20.09
N SER A 34 20.05 -11.60 -20.55
CA SER A 34 18.62 -11.75 -20.27
C SER A 34 18.33 -11.86 -18.78
N GLY A 35 19.11 -12.67 -18.05
CA GLY A 35 18.98 -12.82 -16.60
C GLY A 35 19.37 -11.55 -15.85
N VAL A 36 20.52 -10.95 -16.15
CA VAL A 36 21.00 -9.76 -15.45
C VAL A 36 20.11 -8.54 -15.67
N MET A 37 19.63 -8.33 -16.90
CA MET A 37 18.81 -7.16 -17.24
C MET A 37 17.31 -7.35 -16.98
N LYS A 38 16.87 -8.58 -16.64
CA LYS A 38 15.44 -8.95 -16.55
C LYS A 38 14.61 -8.52 -17.78
N ALA A 39 15.26 -8.45 -18.95
CA ALA A 39 14.70 -7.91 -20.17
C ALA A 39 15.02 -8.84 -21.37
N PRO A 40 14.36 -10.02 -21.46
CA PRO A 40 14.71 -11.08 -22.40
C PRO A 40 14.66 -10.63 -23.86
N LEU A 41 13.64 -9.86 -24.25
CA LEU A 41 13.49 -9.38 -25.63
C LEU A 41 14.66 -8.46 -26.03
N THR A 42 15.01 -7.50 -25.19
CA THR A 42 16.11 -6.55 -25.48
C THR A 42 17.45 -7.27 -25.64
N SER A 43 17.71 -8.29 -24.83
CA SER A 43 18.93 -9.08 -24.87
C SER A 43 19.02 -9.92 -26.14
N ILE A 44 17.91 -10.53 -26.56
CA ILE A 44 17.85 -11.28 -27.83
C ILE A 44 18.14 -10.35 -29.02
N PHE A 45 17.48 -9.19 -29.07
CA PHE A 45 17.66 -8.24 -30.17
C PHE A 45 19.08 -7.70 -30.27
N LEU A 46 19.67 -7.30 -29.14
CA LEU A 46 21.03 -6.77 -29.12
C LEU A 46 22.06 -7.79 -29.63
N ILE A 47 21.96 -9.04 -29.20
CA ILE A 47 22.90 -10.10 -29.64
C ILE A 47 22.63 -10.53 -31.08
N ALA A 48 21.36 -10.59 -31.51
CA ALA A 48 21.01 -10.87 -32.88
C ALA A 48 21.55 -9.80 -33.85
N GLU A 49 21.43 -8.52 -33.49
CA GLU A 49 21.95 -7.39 -34.26
C GLU A 49 23.48 -7.42 -34.35
N LEU A 50 24.17 -7.64 -33.22
CA LEU A 50 25.64 -7.74 -33.19
C LEU A 50 26.18 -8.92 -33.99
N SER A 51 25.44 -10.02 -34.06
CA SER A 51 25.89 -11.23 -34.77
C SER A 51 25.63 -11.19 -36.28
N SER A 52 24.90 -10.18 -36.80
CA SER A 52 24.53 -10.03 -38.21
C SER A 52 23.87 -11.26 -38.85
N GLY A 53 23.35 -12.20 -38.04
CA GLY A 53 22.86 -13.49 -38.48
C GLY A 53 21.64 -13.97 -37.70
N TYR A 54 20.45 -13.79 -38.26
CA TYR A 54 19.18 -14.26 -37.67
C TYR A 54 19.03 -15.79 -37.62
N GLY A 55 19.99 -16.55 -38.16
CA GLY A 55 19.97 -18.03 -38.13
C GLY A 55 19.98 -18.63 -36.72
N LEU A 56 20.43 -17.86 -35.71
CA LEU A 56 20.48 -18.29 -34.31
C LEU A 56 19.34 -17.69 -33.46
N PHE A 57 18.36 -17.03 -34.06
CA PHE A 57 17.29 -16.34 -33.34
C PHE A 57 16.44 -17.29 -32.47
N ILE A 58 16.12 -18.47 -32.99
CA ILE A 58 15.33 -19.48 -32.26
C ILE A 58 16.09 -20.00 -31.03
N PRO A 59 17.36 -20.47 -31.14
CA PRO A 59 18.17 -20.82 -29.96
C PRO A 59 18.34 -19.69 -28.94
N LEU A 60 18.51 -18.45 -29.39
CA LEU A 60 18.64 -17.28 -28.51
C LEU A 60 17.37 -17.04 -27.69
N MET A 61 16.20 -17.15 -28.32
CA MET A 61 14.91 -16.95 -27.65
C MET A 61 14.67 -18.00 -26.58
N ILE A 62 14.93 -19.28 -26.87
CA ILE A 62 14.75 -20.38 -25.92
C ILE A 62 15.65 -20.18 -24.70
N THR A 63 16.94 -19.88 -24.93
CA THR A 63 17.90 -19.70 -23.84
C THR A 63 17.64 -18.45 -23.01
N ALA A 64 17.24 -17.34 -23.62
CA ALA A 64 16.85 -16.12 -22.91
C ALA A 64 15.58 -16.32 -22.07
N CYS A 65 14.58 -17.04 -22.59
CA CYS A 65 13.35 -17.38 -21.85
C CYS A 65 13.64 -18.32 -20.68
N ILE A 66 14.48 -19.34 -20.87
CA ILE A 66 14.87 -20.25 -19.78
C ILE A 66 15.67 -19.50 -18.73
N ALA A 67 16.63 -18.66 -19.12
CA ALA A 67 17.39 -17.84 -18.17
C ALA A 67 16.48 -16.90 -17.39
N PHE A 68 15.52 -16.26 -18.06
CA PHE A 68 14.52 -15.40 -17.41
C PHE A 68 13.58 -16.19 -16.48
N ALA A 69 13.12 -17.37 -16.89
CA ALA A 69 12.28 -18.23 -16.06
C ALA A 69 13.04 -18.72 -14.81
N ILE A 70 14.29 -19.15 -14.98
CA ILE A 70 15.15 -19.56 -13.87
C ILE A 70 15.37 -18.39 -12.92
N ASP A 71 15.69 -17.20 -13.43
CA ASP A 71 15.85 -15.97 -12.63
C ASP A 71 14.55 -15.60 -11.89
N TYR A 72 13.40 -15.72 -12.55
CA TYR A 72 12.08 -15.50 -11.95
C TYR A 72 11.74 -16.51 -10.84
N TYR A 73 12.14 -17.78 -10.98
CA TYR A 73 11.88 -18.84 -10.01
C TYR A 73 12.87 -18.85 -8.84
N LEU A 74 14.15 -18.53 -9.08
CA LEU A 74 15.20 -18.55 -8.05
C LEU A 74 15.26 -17.27 -7.22
N ASP A 75 14.93 -16.11 -7.81
CA ASP A 75 14.82 -14.84 -7.08
C ASP A 75 13.52 -14.13 -7.54
N PRO A 76 12.36 -14.49 -6.96
CA PRO A 76 11.12 -13.71 -7.14
C PRO A 76 11.30 -12.26 -6.65
N ASP A 77 12.31 -12.02 -5.82
CA ASP A 77 12.82 -10.70 -5.47
C ASP A 77 14.04 -10.36 -6.33
N SER A 78 13.87 -9.42 -7.26
CA SER A 78 14.97 -8.71 -7.92
C SER A 78 16.08 -8.32 -6.93
N ILE A 79 17.34 -8.29 -7.39
CA ILE A 79 18.48 -7.72 -6.65
C ILE A 79 18.13 -6.32 -6.07
N TYR A 80 17.20 -5.60 -6.70
CA TYR A 80 16.62 -4.37 -6.16
C TYR A 80 15.82 -4.58 -4.87
N THR A 81 14.90 -5.56 -4.81
CA THR A 81 14.13 -5.88 -3.60
C THR A 81 15.00 -6.44 -2.47
N LYS A 82 16.13 -7.09 -2.76
CA LYS A 82 17.03 -7.64 -1.73
C LYS A 82 17.75 -6.53 -0.93
N GLN A 83 18.13 -5.44 -1.61
CA GLN A 83 18.74 -4.27 -0.99
C GLN A 83 17.69 -3.44 -0.21
N LEU A 84 16.45 -3.36 -0.71
CA LEU A 84 15.31 -2.77 0.01
C LEU A 84 14.87 -3.63 1.22
N ARG A 85 14.87 -4.96 1.11
CA ARG A 85 14.48 -5.90 2.17
C ARG A 85 15.47 -5.92 3.34
N GLN A 86 16.77 -5.70 3.10
CA GLN A 86 17.77 -5.48 4.16
C GLN A 86 17.61 -4.12 4.85
N ASN A 87 17.03 -3.13 4.17
CA ASN A 87 16.69 -1.82 4.73
C ASN A 87 15.27 -1.75 5.31
N GLY A 88 14.47 -2.81 5.24
CA GLY A 88 13.11 -2.89 5.79
C GLY A 88 11.96 -2.49 4.84
N GLU A 89 12.22 -2.28 3.55
CA GLU A 89 11.27 -1.78 2.56
C GLU A 89 10.70 -2.89 1.66
N LEU A 90 9.93 -3.83 2.22
CA LEU A 90 9.21 -4.81 1.40
C LEU A 90 8.00 -4.16 0.73
N ILE A 91 8.22 -3.71 -0.51
CA ILE A 91 7.20 -3.26 -1.46
C ILE A 91 6.48 -4.50 -2.00
N THR A 92 5.34 -4.82 -1.40
CA THR A 92 4.42 -5.78 -1.99
C THR A 92 3.65 -5.10 -3.11
N HIS A 93 3.38 -5.89 -4.14
CA HIS A 93 2.78 -5.55 -5.41
C HIS A 93 1.43 -4.80 -5.29
N ASN A 94 1.46 -3.47 -5.27
CA ASN A 94 0.40 -2.56 -5.75
C ASN A 94 0.99 -1.14 -5.83
N LYS A 95 1.09 -0.59 -7.04
CA LYS A 95 1.83 0.65 -7.33
C LYS A 95 1.30 1.93 -6.66
N ASP A 96 0.20 1.87 -5.91
CA ASP A 96 -0.37 3.02 -5.21
C ASP A 96 -0.21 2.96 -3.67
N GLU A 97 0.29 1.86 -3.09
CA GLU A 97 0.49 1.74 -1.64
C GLU A 97 1.89 2.18 -1.16
N SER A 98 2.82 2.41 -2.10
CA SER A 98 4.25 2.62 -1.83
C SER A 98 4.60 3.92 -1.08
N VAL A 99 3.65 4.83 -0.88
CA VAL A 99 3.87 6.10 -0.16
C VAL A 99 3.60 5.97 1.34
N PHE A 100 2.89 4.91 1.77
CA PHE A 100 2.37 4.79 3.14
C PHE A 100 3.28 4.08 4.14
N VAL A 101 4.41 3.52 3.69
CA VAL A 101 5.24 2.59 4.48
C VAL A 101 5.95 3.24 5.68
N PHE A 102 6.01 4.57 5.74
CA PHE A 102 6.68 5.31 6.83
C PHE A 102 5.77 6.16 7.72
N LEU A 103 4.47 6.19 7.45
CA LEU A 103 3.53 6.90 8.32
C LEU A 103 3.24 6.00 9.53
N ARG A 104 3.49 6.50 10.74
CA ARG A 104 3.00 5.84 11.95
C ARG A 104 1.57 6.28 12.16
N LEU A 105 0.68 5.36 12.50
CA LEU A 105 -0.72 5.69 12.77
C LEU A 105 -0.82 6.79 13.83
N ASP A 106 0.04 6.72 14.86
CA ASP A 106 0.15 7.70 15.94
C ASP A 106 0.36 9.14 15.44
N ASP A 107 1.10 9.35 14.34
CA ASP A 107 1.38 10.67 13.77
C ASP A 107 0.18 11.25 12.98
N LEU A 108 -0.79 10.40 12.65
CA LEU A 108 -1.99 10.74 11.88
C LEU A 108 -3.21 11.02 12.78
N ILE A 109 -3.16 10.61 14.05
CA ILE A 109 -4.22 10.83 15.02
C ILE A 109 -4.36 12.35 15.25
N GLN A 110 -5.57 12.85 15.03
CA GLN A 110 -5.96 14.22 15.30
C GLN A 110 -6.87 14.25 16.53
N ASP A 111 -6.66 15.23 17.39
CA ASP A 111 -7.48 15.48 18.56
C ASP A 111 -7.66 16.99 18.76
N ASP A 112 -8.87 17.47 18.47
CA ASP A 112 -9.22 18.88 18.61
C ASP A 112 -9.69 19.24 20.02
N GLY A 113 -9.84 18.24 20.91
CA GLY A 113 -10.31 18.44 22.29
C GLY A 113 -11.81 18.72 22.41
N VAL A 114 -12.57 18.56 21.32
CA VAL A 114 -13.99 18.88 21.23
C VAL A 114 -14.82 17.61 21.28
N TYR A 115 -15.51 17.39 22.39
CA TYR A 115 -16.31 16.18 22.60
C TYR A 115 -17.67 16.51 23.18
N ILE A 116 -18.63 15.61 22.92
CA ILE A 116 -20.00 15.74 23.43
C ILE A 116 -20.26 14.67 24.50
N HIS A 117 -20.90 15.06 25.59
CA HIS A 117 -21.38 14.12 26.60
C HIS A 117 -22.84 13.69 26.29
N PRO A 118 -23.23 12.42 26.51
CA PRO A 118 -24.59 11.93 26.21
C PRO A 118 -25.71 12.67 26.95
N SER A 119 -25.42 13.36 28.06
CA SER A 119 -26.40 14.20 28.77
C SER A 119 -26.59 15.60 28.16
N GLN A 120 -25.78 15.98 27.17
CA GLN A 120 -25.91 17.26 26.49
C GLN A 120 -27.05 17.26 25.49
N THR A 121 -27.48 18.46 25.15
CA THR A 121 -28.60 18.74 24.26
C THR A 121 -28.13 19.27 22.92
N LEU A 122 -29.02 19.29 21.94
CA LEU A 122 -28.73 19.88 20.63
C LEU A 122 -28.32 21.36 20.74
N GLY A 123 -28.88 22.10 21.69
CA GLY A 123 -28.50 23.50 21.94
C GLY A 123 -27.04 23.68 22.36
N ASP A 124 -26.49 22.74 23.11
CA ASP A 124 -25.08 22.78 23.54
C ASP A 124 -24.13 22.65 22.35
N ILE A 125 -24.50 21.85 21.35
CA ILE A 125 -23.74 21.67 20.10
C ILE A 125 -23.73 22.95 19.28
N VAL A 126 -24.87 23.64 19.18
CA VAL A 126 -24.94 24.95 18.51
C VAL A 126 -23.93 25.92 19.12
N GLN A 127 -23.77 25.90 20.45
CA GLN A 127 -22.82 26.75 21.14
C GLN A 127 -21.36 26.35 20.86
N ILE A 128 -21.05 25.05 20.81
CA ILE A 128 -19.72 24.53 20.45
C ILE A 128 -19.36 24.95 19.02
N MET A 129 -20.25 24.71 18.06
CA MET A 129 -20.06 25.09 16.65
C MET A 129 -19.86 26.59 16.43
N SER A 130 -20.49 27.43 17.25
CA SER A 130 -20.33 28.89 17.12
C SER A 130 -18.89 29.34 17.43
N ARG A 131 -18.14 28.54 18.19
CA ARG A 131 -16.76 28.80 18.62
C ARG A 131 -15.74 28.14 17.71
N GLU A 132 -16.05 26.95 17.18
CA GLU A 132 -15.12 26.13 16.42
C GLU A 132 -15.62 25.92 14.99
N ARG A 133 -14.80 26.32 14.00
CA ARG A 133 -15.23 26.50 12.60
C ARG A 133 -15.00 25.32 11.67
N HIS A 134 -14.48 24.19 12.14
CA HIS A 134 -13.78 23.27 11.24
C HIS A 134 -14.33 21.84 11.16
N ASP A 135 -15.18 21.37 12.09
CA ASP A 135 -15.44 19.93 12.17
C ASP A 135 -16.92 19.56 11.97
N ASP A 136 -17.16 18.73 10.96
CA ASP A 136 -18.44 18.07 10.68
C ASP A 136 -18.63 16.81 11.55
N TYR A 137 -17.73 16.55 12.49
CA TYR A 137 -17.60 15.31 13.25
C TYR A 137 -17.43 15.60 14.75
N PHE A 138 -18.30 15.04 15.58
CA PHE A 138 -18.22 15.17 17.04
C PHE A 138 -18.32 13.79 17.71
N PRO A 139 -17.28 13.32 18.41
CA PRO A 139 -17.36 12.08 19.18
C PRO A 139 -18.20 12.29 20.46
N VAL A 140 -19.02 11.29 20.78
CA VAL A 140 -19.82 11.25 22.02
C VAL A 140 -19.12 10.36 23.03
N LEU A 141 -18.72 10.94 24.16
CA LEU A 141 -17.93 10.28 25.20
C LEU A 141 -18.69 10.20 26.52
N ASP A 142 -18.51 9.12 27.26
CA ASP A 142 -18.93 9.04 28.67
C ASP A 142 -17.95 9.76 29.60
N ASN A 143 -18.28 9.85 30.89
CA ASN A 143 -17.48 10.46 31.96
C ASN A 143 -16.06 9.86 32.08
N GLU A 144 -15.88 8.61 31.66
CA GLU A 144 -14.59 7.91 31.66
C GLU A 144 -13.84 8.05 30.32
N LYS A 145 -14.29 8.91 29.39
CA LYS A 145 -13.75 9.06 28.02
C LYS A 145 -13.90 7.82 27.12
N HIS A 146 -14.84 6.93 27.42
CA HIS A 146 -15.21 5.85 26.52
C HIS A 146 -16.04 6.39 25.35
N LEU A 147 -15.69 5.99 24.12
CA LEU A 147 -16.44 6.35 22.94
C LEU A 147 -17.77 5.58 22.88
N LEU A 148 -18.89 6.31 22.94
CA LEU A 148 -20.24 5.74 22.84
C LEU A 148 -20.80 5.79 21.40
N GLY A 149 -20.42 6.84 20.66
CA GLY A 149 -20.90 7.05 19.30
C GLY A 149 -20.36 8.34 18.71
N ILE A 150 -20.92 8.74 17.57
CA ILE A 150 -20.54 9.95 16.86
C ILE A 150 -21.79 10.72 16.45
N VAL A 151 -21.66 12.04 16.35
CA VAL A 151 -22.66 12.94 15.79
C VAL A 151 -22.01 13.64 14.61
N ARG A 152 -22.65 13.57 13.45
CA ARG A 152 -22.21 14.28 12.25
C ARG A 152 -23.05 15.51 12.06
N LEU A 153 -22.41 16.62 11.74
CA LEU A 153 -23.10 17.89 11.60
C LEU A 153 -24.16 17.86 10.50
N ASN A 154 -23.85 17.21 9.39
CA ASN A 154 -24.76 17.10 8.26
C ASN A 154 -26.07 16.36 8.60
N ASP A 155 -26.05 15.45 9.58
CA ASP A 155 -27.25 14.71 10.00
C ASP A 155 -28.15 15.53 10.93
N VAL A 156 -27.59 16.51 11.66
CA VAL A 156 -28.32 17.37 12.60
C VAL A 156 -28.63 18.76 12.06
N ARG A 157 -28.06 19.13 10.90
CA ARG A 157 -28.12 20.47 10.31
C ARG A 157 -29.54 21.02 10.20
N GLU A 158 -30.51 20.22 9.78
CA GLU A 158 -31.91 20.67 9.68
C GLU A 158 -32.51 21.02 11.04
N ASP A 159 -32.20 20.23 12.06
CA ASP A 159 -32.72 20.40 13.42
C ASP A 159 -32.01 21.52 14.18
N LEU A 160 -30.75 21.82 13.83
CA LEU A 160 -29.98 22.93 14.40
C LEU A 160 -30.58 24.31 14.07
N PHE A 161 -31.31 24.44 12.95
CA PHE A 161 -31.98 25.70 12.59
C PHE A 161 -33.37 25.86 13.23
N ASN A 162 -33.81 24.90 14.03
CA ASN A 162 -35.10 24.95 14.71
C ASN A 162 -34.95 25.11 16.23
N PRO A 163 -35.10 26.33 16.79
CA PRO A 163 -34.92 26.59 18.22
C PRO A 163 -35.79 25.73 19.14
N GLN A 164 -36.94 25.24 18.66
CA GLN A 164 -37.82 24.38 19.46
C GLN A 164 -37.21 23.00 19.73
N LYS A 165 -36.24 22.55 18.91
CA LYS A 165 -35.60 21.25 19.03
C LYS A 165 -34.35 21.27 19.92
N TYR A 166 -33.95 22.43 20.44
CA TYR A 166 -32.69 22.57 21.19
C TYR A 166 -32.66 21.78 22.48
N GLY A 167 -33.83 21.53 23.10
CA GLY A 167 -33.94 20.69 24.29
C GLY A 167 -33.87 19.18 24.02
N ASN A 168 -33.76 18.74 22.76
CA ASN A 168 -33.64 17.32 22.46
C ASN A 168 -32.29 16.78 22.94
N PRO A 169 -32.26 15.61 23.60
CA PRO A 169 -31.02 14.99 24.03
C PRO A 169 -30.21 14.52 22.83
N ILE A 170 -28.88 14.60 22.92
CA ILE A 170 -28.02 14.28 21.80
C ILE A 170 -28.05 12.80 21.41
N THR A 171 -28.39 11.92 22.36
CA THR A 171 -28.55 10.48 22.14
C THR A 171 -29.51 10.13 21.00
N ARG A 172 -30.45 11.03 20.66
CA ARG A 172 -31.37 10.86 19.53
C ARG A 172 -30.71 11.03 18.16
N TYR A 173 -29.64 11.81 18.08
CA TYR A 173 -28.88 12.09 16.86
C TYR A 173 -27.54 11.36 16.81
N MET A 174 -27.20 10.67 17.89
CA MET A 174 -25.99 9.86 17.99
C MET A 174 -26.11 8.65 17.07
N LEU A 175 -25.14 8.50 16.18
CA LEU A 175 -24.90 7.27 15.45
C LEU A 175 -23.98 6.41 16.30
N LEU A 176 -24.43 5.20 16.63
CA LEU A 176 -23.54 4.17 17.15
C LEU A 176 -22.44 3.97 16.11
N SER A 177 -21.19 4.21 16.46
CA SER A 177 -20.07 4.05 15.52
C SER A 177 -19.75 2.56 15.43
N PRO A 178 -20.09 1.86 14.33
CA PRO A 178 -19.81 0.43 14.25
C PRO A 178 -18.32 0.17 14.06
N ASP A 179 -17.58 1.15 13.54
CA ASP A 179 -16.19 1.00 13.15
C ASP A 179 -15.28 2.03 13.83
N THR A 180 -14.42 1.51 14.71
CA THR A 180 -13.38 2.23 15.44
C THR A 180 -12.02 1.63 15.08
N ILE A 181 -11.00 2.48 14.93
CA ILE A 181 -9.63 2.07 14.65
C ILE A 181 -8.90 1.86 15.98
N LEU A 182 -8.10 0.80 16.07
CA LEU A 182 -7.20 0.63 17.23
C LEU A 182 -5.90 1.40 17.01
N GLN A 183 -5.36 2.02 18.06
CA GLN A 183 -4.12 2.83 17.99
C GLN A 183 -2.94 2.16 17.25
N HIS A 184 -2.83 0.83 17.37
CA HIS A 184 -1.72 0.07 16.81
C HIS A 184 -2.12 -0.75 15.57
N GLU A 185 -3.21 -0.38 14.91
CA GLU A 185 -3.68 -1.04 13.69
C GLU A 185 -2.86 -0.62 12.45
N GLN A 186 -2.78 -1.50 11.45
CA GLN A 186 -2.09 -1.19 10.20
C GLN A 186 -2.87 -0.18 9.37
N ILE A 187 -2.17 0.80 8.78
CA ILE A 187 -2.77 1.85 7.93
C ILE A 187 -3.53 1.25 6.74
N GLN A 188 -3.07 0.14 6.17
CA GLN A 188 -3.77 -0.56 5.07
C GLN A 188 -5.16 -1.04 5.49
N SER A 189 -5.31 -1.51 6.74
CA SER A 189 -6.62 -1.90 7.29
C SER A 189 -7.53 -0.69 7.43
N VAL A 190 -6.97 0.43 7.91
CA VAL A 190 -7.67 1.69 8.08
C VAL A 190 -8.17 2.26 6.74
N LEU A 191 -7.31 2.28 5.71
CA LEU A 191 -7.67 2.70 4.35
C LEU A 191 -8.82 1.87 3.78
N ARG A 192 -8.75 0.54 3.94
CA ARG A 192 -9.82 -0.35 3.50
C ARG A 192 -11.15 -0.02 4.18
N ARG A 193 -11.15 0.27 5.48
CA ARG A 193 -12.36 0.62 6.23
C ARG A 193 -12.95 1.96 5.82
N PHE A 194 -12.12 2.92 5.40
CA PHE A 194 -12.63 4.17 4.81
C PHE A 194 -13.41 3.89 3.51
N ASP A 195 -12.89 3.00 2.66
CA ASP A 195 -13.50 2.66 1.37
C ASP A 195 -14.76 1.79 1.53
N GLU A 196 -14.72 0.77 2.40
CA GLU A 196 -15.83 -0.15 2.66
C GLU A 196 -17.04 0.55 3.31
N ASN A 197 -16.79 1.45 4.26
CA ASN A 197 -17.86 2.14 4.98
C ASN A 197 -18.29 3.46 4.34
N HIS A 198 -17.61 3.90 3.27
CA HIS A 198 -17.81 5.21 2.63
C HIS A 198 -17.77 6.39 3.62
N VAL A 199 -16.90 6.29 4.63
CA VAL A 199 -16.71 7.32 5.65
C VAL A 199 -15.45 8.14 5.37
N TRP A 200 -15.44 9.38 5.83
CA TRP A 200 -14.29 10.29 5.70
C TRP A 200 -13.47 10.42 6.98
N VAL A 201 -14.05 10.09 8.13
CA VAL A 201 -13.45 10.19 9.46
C VAL A 201 -13.77 8.93 10.25
N LEU A 202 -12.76 8.39 10.92
CA LEU A 202 -12.89 7.24 11.80
C LEU A 202 -12.30 7.57 13.18
N PRO A 203 -13.03 7.27 14.28
CA PRO A 203 -12.50 7.40 15.63
C PRO A 203 -11.38 6.39 15.88
N VAL A 204 -10.38 6.81 16.65
CA VAL A 204 -9.30 5.97 17.16
C VAL A 204 -9.50 5.74 18.64
N VAL A 205 -9.40 4.48 19.06
CA VAL A 205 -9.55 4.06 20.45
C VAL A 205 -8.39 3.14 20.88
N ASP A 206 -8.14 3.08 22.18
CA ASP A 206 -7.28 2.05 22.76
C ASP A 206 -8.04 0.72 22.99
N LYS A 207 -7.34 -0.32 23.43
CA LYS A 207 -7.88 -1.65 23.78
C LYS A 207 -9.03 -1.60 24.79
N GLU A 208 -9.02 -0.59 25.66
CA GLU A 208 -10.06 -0.35 26.67
C GLU A 208 -11.21 0.54 26.16
N LYS A 209 -11.25 0.88 24.85
CA LYS A 209 -12.22 1.80 24.22
C LYS A 209 -12.14 3.27 24.67
N HIS A 210 -11.05 3.65 25.32
CA HIS A 210 -10.75 5.06 25.55
C HIS A 210 -10.52 5.77 24.22
N TYR A 211 -11.21 6.89 24.02
CA TYR A 211 -11.05 7.72 22.83
C TYR A 211 -9.69 8.43 22.84
N LEU A 212 -8.94 8.27 21.75
CA LEU A 212 -7.61 8.88 21.58
C LEU A 212 -7.62 10.02 20.55
N GLY A 213 -8.64 10.09 19.71
CA GLY A 213 -8.73 11.04 18.61
C GLY A 213 -9.45 10.44 17.42
N TYR A 214 -9.24 11.03 16.25
CA TYR A 214 -9.79 10.54 14.99
C TYR A 214 -8.74 10.63 13.88
N ILE A 215 -8.97 9.87 12.80
CA ILE A 215 -8.18 9.96 11.58
C ILE A 215 -9.13 10.35 10.44
N SER A 216 -8.69 11.31 9.63
CA SER A 216 -9.40 11.73 8.42
C SER A 216 -8.71 11.19 7.17
N LYS A 217 -9.50 10.79 6.17
CA LYS A 217 -8.98 10.29 4.89
C LYS A 217 -8.11 11.32 4.17
N SER A 218 -8.44 12.61 4.30
CA SER A 218 -7.62 13.72 3.76
C SER A 218 -6.20 13.74 4.34
N ARG A 219 -6.04 13.45 5.64
CA ARG A 219 -4.73 13.45 6.30
C ARG A 219 -3.83 12.32 5.81
N ILE A 220 -4.42 11.19 5.42
CA ILE A 220 -3.68 10.08 4.82
C ILE A 220 -3.33 10.44 3.37
N MET A 221 -4.21 11.08 2.62
CA MET A 221 -3.99 11.37 1.19
C MET A 221 -3.14 12.62 0.89
N THR A 222 -2.62 13.32 1.90
CA THR A 222 -1.79 14.53 1.76
C THR A 222 -0.33 14.21 2.03
#